data_AF-A0A0Q9EUL5-F1
#
_entry.id   AF-A0A0Q9EUL5-F1
#
_cell.length_a   1.000
_cell.length_b   1.000
_cell.length_c   1.000
_cell.angle_alpha   90.00
_cell.angle_beta   90.00
_cell.angle_gamma   90.00
#
_symmetry.space_group_name_H-M   'P 1'
#
loop_
_entity.id
_entity.type
_entity.pdbx_description
1 polymer ?
#
loop_
_entity_poly.entity_id
_entity_poly.type
_entity_poly.pdbx_seq_one_letter_code
_entity_poly.pdbx_strand_id
1 'polypeptide(L)'
;MTLLTRFTDPQAVDLWDSRFRWRSGDRLCDRTIDATWQRVAEALAAPEGNDGAYWRSRYAFAFGSWQILPDPRLLRHAGTDTPVPLLTEPRAVVNAGLFVSDPHTRQARFDHKRFGSAAALAVRMLDDAAMAYGPSGDQPLRFGIGVIGVGDALDRLGLAYTSGRSPSVAQAIARSLAFGCLHGALQLAEERGSPASGVGLASLWMHRGLPASLAEAAERDRRHQSLTRIEPQPELACLANGASDALEPARTPETTALEREGSGLQLATRAIRAAVQPWIDAPVCASTQARGAVQGVG
;
A
#
# COMPACT_ATOMS: atom_id res chain seq x y z
N MET A 1 -25.43 -1.15 -1.86
CA MET A 1 -25.32 -2.19 -0.82
C MET A 1 -23.89 -2.16 -0.30
N THR A 2 -23.68 -1.70 0.94
CA THR A 2 -22.34 -1.71 1.55
C THR A 2 -22.00 -3.14 1.90
N LEU A 3 -21.04 -3.74 1.20
CA LEU A 3 -20.47 -5.03 1.59
C LEU A 3 -19.81 -4.85 2.96
N LEU A 4 -20.28 -5.59 3.97
CA LEU A 4 -19.64 -5.63 5.28
C LEU A 4 -18.24 -6.22 5.12
N THR A 5 -17.25 -5.54 5.69
CA THR A 5 -15.87 -6.03 5.71
C THR A 5 -15.82 -7.32 6.54
N ARG A 6 -15.20 -8.36 5.99
CA ARG A 6 -15.02 -9.65 6.69
C ARG A 6 -13.56 -9.91 6.93
N PHE A 7 -13.25 -10.30 8.18
CA PHE A 7 -11.99 -10.94 8.50
C PHE A 7 -12.06 -12.43 8.17
N THR A 8 -10.95 -12.97 7.65
CA THR A 8 -10.76 -14.41 7.42
C THR A 8 -9.64 -14.99 8.28
N ASP A 9 -8.88 -14.14 8.98
CA ASP A 9 -7.81 -14.54 9.91
C ASP A 9 -8.12 -14.00 11.32
N PRO A 10 -8.18 -14.85 12.37
CA PRO A 10 -8.39 -14.39 13.73
C PRO A 10 -7.26 -13.47 14.24
N GLN A 11 -6.01 -13.64 13.80
CA GLN A 11 -4.91 -12.76 14.21
C GLN A 11 -5.12 -11.33 13.72
N ALA A 12 -5.77 -11.16 12.56
CA ALA A 12 -6.13 -9.85 12.03
C ALA A 12 -7.20 -9.17 12.90
N VAL A 13 -8.14 -9.95 13.45
CA VAL A 13 -9.17 -9.46 14.38
C VAL A 13 -8.51 -8.98 15.68
N ASP A 14 -7.63 -9.79 16.26
CA ASP A 14 -6.93 -9.47 17.50
C ASP A 14 -6.02 -8.24 17.34
N LEU A 15 -5.32 -8.15 16.20
CA LEU A 15 -4.51 -6.99 15.87
C LEU A 15 -5.38 -5.73 15.72
N TRP A 16 -6.50 -5.80 15.01
CA TRP A 16 -7.42 -4.68 14.89
C TRP A 16 -7.94 -4.23 16.26
N ASP A 17 -8.44 -5.16 17.07
CA ASP A 17 -9.03 -4.85 18.37
C ASP A 17 -8.03 -4.17 19.32
N SER A 18 -6.79 -4.65 19.31
CA SER A 18 -5.73 -4.16 20.20
C SER A 18 -5.06 -2.88 19.71
N ARG A 19 -4.93 -2.68 18.39
CA ARG A 19 -4.08 -1.60 17.82
C ARG A 19 -4.85 -0.49 17.14
N PHE A 20 -6.03 -0.76 16.58
CA PHE A 20 -6.70 0.16 15.64
C PHE A 20 -8.15 0.48 16.01
N ARG A 21 -8.78 -0.34 16.86
CA ARG A 21 -10.15 -0.13 17.31
C ARG A 21 -10.23 1.01 18.33
N TRP A 22 -10.87 2.11 17.95
CA TRP A 22 -10.96 3.29 18.80
C TRP A 22 -11.92 3.13 19.98
N ARG A 23 -11.43 3.53 21.15
CA ARG A 23 -12.14 3.64 22.42
C ARG A 23 -11.89 5.05 22.99
N SER A 24 -12.93 5.71 23.46
CA SER A 24 -12.83 7.02 24.15
C SER A 24 -13.16 6.80 25.62
N GLY A 25 -12.12 6.75 26.46
CA GLY A 25 -12.23 6.21 27.82
C GLY A 25 -12.79 4.77 27.79
N ASP A 26 -13.83 4.52 28.57
CA ASP A 26 -14.51 3.21 28.62
C ASP A 26 -15.48 2.98 27.46
N ARG A 27 -15.76 4.01 26.63
CA ARG A 27 -16.71 3.91 25.54
C ARG A 27 -16.06 3.30 24.31
N LEU A 28 -16.61 2.17 23.86
CA LEU A 28 -16.27 1.58 22.58
C LEU A 28 -16.93 2.35 21.43
N CYS A 29 -16.11 3.05 20.63
CA CYS A 29 -16.57 3.87 19.50
C CYS A 29 -16.64 3.04 18.22
N ASP A 30 -15.53 2.40 17.83
CA ASP A 30 -15.47 1.56 16.63
C ASP A 30 -16.04 0.16 16.93
N ARG A 31 -17.37 0.01 16.78
CA ARG A 31 -18.03 -1.28 17.04
C ARG A 31 -17.64 -2.36 16.05
N THR A 32 -17.36 -1.99 14.80
CA THR A 32 -16.95 -2.88 13.72
C THR A 32 -15.74 -2.29 12.99
N ILE A 33 -15.02 -3.11 12.23
CA ILE A 33 -13.94 -2.61 11.36
C ILE A 33 -14.48 -1.62 10.31
N ASP A 34 -15.73 -1.80 9.83
CA ASP A 34 -16.37 -0.83 8.95
C ASP A 34 -16.55 0.54 9.61
N ALA A 35 -16.78 0.60 10.93
CA ALA A 35 -16.81 1.88 11.65
C ALA A 35 -15.42 2.55 11.66
N THR A 36 -14.35 1.78 11.86
CA THR A 36 -12.97 2.27 11.68
C THR A 36 -12.74 2.80 10.27
N TRP A 37 -13.19 2.09 9.23
CA TRP A 37 -13.08 2.54 7.84
C TRP A 37 -13.83 3.82 7.55
N GLN A 38 -15.06 3.95 8.04
CA GLN A 38 -15.85 5.17 7.86
C GLN A 38 -15.19 6.36 8.56
N ARG A 39 -14.77 6.18 9.82
CA ARG A 39 -14.08 7.22 10.60
C ARG A 39 -12.82 7.73 9.89
N VAL A 40 -11.95 6.80 9.47
CA VAL A 40 -10.69 7.17 8.81
C VAL A 40 -10.97 7.81 7.45
N ALA A 41 -11.88 7.25 6.65
CA ALA A 41 -12.25 7.79 5.35
C ALA A 41 -12.87 9.20 5.44
N GLU A 42 -13.70 9.44 6.44
CA GLU A 42 -14.31 10.76 6.69
C GLU A 42 -13.26 11.80 7.06
N ALA A 43 -12.37 11.45 7.98
CA ALA A 43 -11.29 12.32 8.41
C ALA A 43 -10.32 12.65 7.27
N LEU A 44 -10.01 11.67 6.41
CA LEU A 44 -9.14 11.86 5.25
C LEU A 44 -9.80 12.66 4.13
N ALA A 45 -11.12 12.54 3.92
CA ALA A 45 -11.81 13.26 2.85
C ALA A 45 -12.19 14.70 3.22
N ALA A 46 -11.97 15.14 4.47
CA ALA A 46 -12.32 16.49 4.93
C ALA A 46 -11.71 17.63 4.09
N PRO A 47 -10.44 17.56 3.61
CA PRO A 47 -9.85 18.61 2.78
C PRO A 47 -10.51 18.79 1.40
N GLU A 48 -11.28 17.82 0.92
CA GLU A 48 -11.92 17.85 -0.41
C GLU A 48 -13.17 18.75 -0.46
N GLY A 49 -13.61 19.30 0.68
CA GLY A 49 -14.74 20.23 0.74
C GLY A 49 -16.02 19.63 0.15
N ASN A 50 -16.54 20.24 -0.93
CA ASN A 50 -17.78 19.82 -1.57
C ASN A 50 -17.73 18.39 -2.14
N ASP A 51 -16.54 17.91 -2.52
CA ASP A 51 -16.35 16.55 -3.04
C ASP A 51 -16.05 15.53 -1.93
N GLY A 52 -16.02 15.95 -0.67
CA GLY A 52 -15.67 15.09 0.47
C GLY A 52 -16.54 13.85 0.60
N ALA A 53 -17.86 13.94 0.31
CA ALA A 53 -18.74 12.77 0.35
C ALA A 53 -18.40 11.73 -0.73
N TYR A 54 -17.99 12.18 -1.91
CA TYR A 54 -17.58 11.32 -3.03
C TYR A 54 -16.28 10.59 -2.68
N TRP A 55 -15.27 11.31 -2.22
CA TRP A 55 -13.97 10.72 -1.88
C TRP A 55 -14.03 9.83 -0.64
N ARG A 56 -14.77 10.23 0.41
CA ARG A 56 -15.04 9.37 1.58
C ARG A 56 -15.60 8.01 1.17
N SER A 57 -16.57 7.99 0.25
CA SER A 57 -17.17 6.75 -0.23
C SER A 57 -16.16 5.85 -0.95
N ARG A 58 -15.26 6.45 -1.73
CA ARG A 58 -14.20 5.74 -2.48
C ARG A 58 -13.14 5.16 -1.53
N TYR A 59 -12.70 5.94 -0.53
CA TYR A 59 -11.75 5.49 0.48
C TYR A 59 -12.33 4.36 1.32
N ALA A 60 -13.53 4.54 1.87
CA ALA A 60 -14.17 3.51 2.68
C ALA A 60 -14.37 2.20 1.90
N PHE A 61 -14.73 2.28 0.60
CA PHE A 61 -14.82 1.09 -0.24
C PHE A 61 -13.48 0.39 -0.45
N ALA A 62 -12.41 1.15 -0.68
CA ALA A 62 -11.08 0.58 -0.87
C ALA A 62 -10.55 -0.09 0.41
N PHE A 63 -10.81 0.51 1.57
CA PHE A 63 -10.45 -0.06 2.88
C PHE A 63 -11.26 -1.32 3.20
N GLY A 64 -12.59 -1.25 3.05
CA GLY A 64 -13.47 -2.39 3.32
C GLY A 64 -13.32 -3.55 2.35
N SER A 65 -12.76 -3.29 1.16
CA SER A 65 -12.36 -4.33 0.21
C SER A 65 -10.93 -4.85 0.43
N TRP A 66 -10.22 -4.39 1.46
CA TRP A 66 -8.81 -4.70 1.74
C TRP A 66 -7.83 -4.29 0.64
N GLN A 67 -8.25 -3.47 -0.33
CA GLN A 67 -7.45 -3.09 -1.49
C GLN A 67 -6.34 -2.11 -1.12
N ILE A 68 -6.64 -1.16 -0.24
CA ILE A 68 -5.73 -0.11 0.22
C ILE A 68 -5.75 -0.09 1.73
N LEU A 69 -4.58 -0.07 2.33
CA LEU A 69 -4.40 0.04 3.77
C LEU A 69 -3.58 1.30 4.06
N PRO A 70 -4.15 2.29 4.78
CA PRO A 70 -3.46 3.55 5.07
C PRO A 70 -2.44 3.39 6.22
N ASP A 71 -1.65 4.44 6.43
CA ASP A 71 -0.62 4.54 7.46
C ASP A 71 -1.18 4.12 8.84
N PRO A 72 -0.49 3.27 9.62
CA PRO A 72 -0.94 2.88 10.95
C PRO A 72 -1.27 4.06 11.88
N ARG A 73 -0.60 5.22 11.73
CA ARG A 73 -0.93 6.43 12.49
C ARG A 73 -2.30 6.99 12.13
N LEU A 74 -2.67 6.96 10.84
CA LEU A 74 -3.99 7.38 10.37
C LEU A 74 -5.07 6.43 10.91
N LEU A 75 -4.84 5.12 10.82
CA LEU A 75 -5.76 4.11 11.36
C LEU A 75 -6.09 4.33 12.84
N ARG A 76 -5.06 4.64 13.63
CA ARG A 76 -5.17 4.84 15.08
C ARG A 76 -5.84 6.14 15.46
N HIS A 77 -5.55 7.24 14.77
CA HIS A 77 -5.81 8.57 15.31
C HIS A 77 -6.75 9.43 14.45
N ALA A 78 -6.87 9.19 13.15
CA ALA A 78 -7.68 10.04 12.28
C ALA A 78 -9.16 9.96 12.67
N GLY A 79 -9.80 11.10 12.92
CA GLY A 79 -11.19 11.18 13.38
C GLY A 79 -11.45 10.69 14.80
N THR A 80 -10.39 10.58 15.64
CA THR A 80 -10.51 10.27 17.07
C THR A 80 -10.34 11.52 17.92
N ASP A 81 -10.49 11.37 19.25
CA ASP A 81 -10.15 12.38 20.25
C ASP A 81 -8.63 12.54 20.47
N THR A 82 -7.82 11.65 19.91
CA THR A 82 -6.36 11.74 19.94
C THR A 82 -5.84 12.35 18.64
N PRO A 83 -5.00 13.39 18.69
CA PRO A 83 -4.48 14.03 17.49
C PRO A 83 -3.60 13.07 16.68
N VAL A 84 -3.68 13.16 15.35
CA VAL A 84 -2.78 12.45 14.44
C VAL A 84 -1.37 13.04 14.58
N PRO A 85 -0.33 12.23 14.86
CA PRO A 85 1.05 12.71 14.84
C PRO A 85 1.43 13.26 13.46
N LEU A 86 2.25 14.31 13.42
CA LEU A 86 2.67 14.98 12.19
C LEU A 86 3.14 13.98 11.11
N LEU A 87 2.55 14.06 9.92
CA LEU A 87 2.83 13.17 8.79
C LEU A 87 3.87 13.79 7.84
N THR A 88 5.15 13.54 8.09
CA THR A 88 6.24 14.01 7.21
C THR A 88 6.45 13.11 5.98
N GLU A 89 6.35 11.79 6.17
CA GLU A 89 6.41 10.79 5.08
C GLU A 89 5.38 9.68 5.32
N PRO A 90 4.08 9.97 5.22
CA PRO A 90 3.04 8.96 5.41
C PRO A 90 3.10 7.88 4.33
N ARG A 91 2.55 6.72 4.65
CA ARG A 91 2.62 5.54 3.78
C ARG A 91 1.29 4.84 3.65
N ALA A 92 1.11 4.14 2.54
CA ALA A 92 -0.02 3.25 2.32
C ALA A 92 0.45 2.04 1.53
N VAL A 93 -0.26 0.92 1.65
CA VAL A 93 0.00 -0.27 0.82
C VAL A 93 -1.22 -0.64 0.01
N VAL A 94 -0.97 -1.09 -1.21
CA VAL A 94 -1.98 -1.74 -2.06
C VAL A 94 -1.81 -3.25 -1.97
N ASN A 95 -2.88 -4.00 -1.74
CA ASN A 95 -2.82 -5.46 -1.62
C ASN A 95 -2.93 -6.14 -2.99
N ALA A 96 -1.80 -6.56 -3.56
CA ALA A 96 -1.72 -7.16 -4.90
C ALA A 96 -2.51 -8.48 -5.02
N GLY A 97 -2.63 -9.26 -3.94
CA GLY A 97 -3.31 -10.56 -3.95
C GLY A 97 -4.80 -10.48 -4.31
N LEU A 98 -5.42 -9.30 -4.15
CA LEU A 98 -6.84 -9.05 -4.43
C LEU A 98 -7.14 -8.70 -5.90
N PHE A 99 -6.09 -8.56 -6.72
CA PHE A 99 -6.20 -8.18 -8.12
C PHE A 99 -5.92 -9.35 -9.06
N VAL A 100 -6.01 -10.59 -8.57
CA VAL A 100 -6.00 -11.79 -9.42
C VAL A 100 -7.43 -12.27 -9.63
N SER A 101 -7.86 -12.34 -10.90
CA SER A 101 -9.13 -12.96 -11.28
C SER A 101 -8.96 -14.43 -11.65
N ASP A 102 -9.97 -15.24 -11.36
CA ASP A 102 -9.98 -16.69 -11.57
C ASP A 102 -8.77 -17.41 -10.92
N PRO A 103 -8.53 -17.18 -9.61
CA PRO A 103 -7.33 -17.66 -8.92
C PRO A 103 -7.22 -19.19 -8.96
N HIS A 104 -5.98 -19.68 -9.02
CA HIS A 104 -5.61 -21.10 -9.09
C HIS A 104 -6.18 -21.86 -10.30
N THR A 105 -6.63 -21.14 -11.33
CA THR A 105 -7.08 -21.73 -12.60
C THR A 105 -6.11 -21.42 -13.75
N ARG A 106 -6.28 -22.10 -14.89
CA ARG A 106 -5.53 -21.79 -16.12
C ARG A 106 -5.88 -20.43 -16.73
N GLN A 107 -6.98 -19.79 -16.29
CA GLN A 107 -7.39 -18.46 -16.73
C GLN A 107 -6.95 -17.36 -15.76
N ALA A 108 -6.19 -17.72 -14.71
CA ALA A 108 -5.70 -16.79 -13.71
C ALA A 108 -4.91 -15.67 -14.36
N ARG A 109 -5.26 -14.43 -14.03
CA ARG A 109 -4.66 -13.22 -14.60
C ARG A 109 -4.66 -12.09 -13.58
N PHE A 110 -3.60 -11.30 -13.61
CA PHE A 110 -3.48 -10.12 -12.78
C PHE A 110 -4.16 -8.93 -13.48
N ASP A 111 -5.09 -8.26 -12.79
CA ASP A 111 -5.78 -7.07 -13.27
C ASP A 111 -4.93 -5.82 -13.00
N HIS A 112 -3.97 -5.60 -13.90
CA HIS A 112 -3.07 -4.46 -13.86
C HIS A 112 -3.80 -3.11 -13.88
N LYS A 113 -4.95 -3.03 -14.55
CA LYS A 113 -5.72 -1.79 -14.67
C LYS A 113 -6.36 -1.43 -13.34
N ARG A 114 -7.07 -2.38 -12.72
CA ARG A 114 -7.73 -2.16 -11.44
C ARG A 114 -6.71 -1.92 -10.32
N PHE A 115 -5.57 -2.63 -10.34
CA PHE A 115 -4.48 -2.41 -9.41
C PHE A 115 -3.88 -1.00 -9.56
N GLY A 116 -3.62 -0.55 -10.79
CA GLY A 116 -3.15 0.82 -11.05
C GLY A 116 -4.15 1.89 -10.60
N SER A 117 -5.46 1.67 -10.77
CA SER A 117 -6.50 2.58 -10.26
C SER A 117 -6.55 2.64 -8.72
N ALA A 118 -6.28 1.52 -8.03
CA ALA A 118 -6.15 1.50 -6.58
C ALA A 118 -4.90 2.26 -6.11
N ALA A 119 -3.77 2.11 -6.81
CA ALA A 119 -2.55 2.88 -6.54
C ALA A 119 -2.77 4.39 -6.73
N ALA A 120 -3.45 4.81 -7.80
CA ALA A 120 -3.82 6.21 -8.02
C ALA A 120 -4.72 6.76 -6.90
N LEU A 121 -5.69 5.97 -6.44
CA LEU A 121 -6.55 6.35 -5.32
C LEU A 121 -5.75 6.48 -4.01
N ALA A 122 -4.78 5.60 -3.77
CA ALA A 122 -3.90 5.66 -2.59
C ALA A 122 -3.04 6.93 -2.58
N VAL A 123 -2.57 7.38 -3.76
CA VAL A 123 -1.86 8.66 -3.90
C VAL A 123 -2.72 9.84 -3.44
N ARG A 124 -3.96 9.95 -3.95
CA ARG A 124 -4.89 11.01 -3.51
C ARG A 124 -5.16 10.94 -2.01
N MET A 125 -5.42 9.74 -1.50
CA MET A 125 -5.68 9.55 -0.08
C MET A 125 -4.52 10.07 0.80
N LEU A 126 -3.26 9.83 0.41
CA LEU A 126 -2.11 10.35 1.16
C LEU A 126 -1.85 11.84 0.92
N ASP A 127 -2.21 12.37 -0.25
CA ASP A 127 -2.20 13.80 -0.52
C ASP A 127 -3.18 14.53 0.42
N ASP A 128 -4.42 14.03 0.54
CA ASP A 128 -5.42 14.56 1.49
C ASP A 128 -4.95 14.41 2.94
N ALA A 129 -4.35 13.27 3.29
CA ALA A 129 -3.78 13.05 4.61
C ALA A 129 -2.69 14.07 4.94
N ALA A 130 -1.85 14.41 3.96
CA ALA A 130 -0.80 15.41 4.13
C ALA A 130 -1.37 16.84 4.22
N MET A 131 -2.46 17.15 3.53
CA MET A 131 -3.16 18.42 3.70
C MET A 131 -3.81 18.54 5.09
N ALA A 132 -4.35 17.45 5.63
CA ALA A 132 -5.01 17.43 6.92
C ALA A 132 -4.03 17.37 8.12
N TYR A 133 -2.93 16.64 7.98
CA TYR A 133 -2.05 16.25 9.10
C TYR A 133 -0.55 16.39 8.81
N GLY A 134 -0.18 16.92 7.65
CA GLY A 134 1.20 17.14 7.24
C GLY A 134 1.76 18.49 7.73
N PRO A 135 3.04 18.77 7.44
CA PRO A 135 3.64 20.05 7.77
C PRO A 135 2.97 21.20 7.01
N SER A 136 2.76 22.32 7.69
CA SER A 136 2.30 23.54 7.04
C SER A 136 3.40 24.12 6.14
N GLY A 137 3.03 24.57 4.94
CA GLY A 137 3.92 25.28 4.03
C GLY A 137 3.84 24.81 2.58
N ASP A 138 4.53 25.53 1.70
CA ASP A 138 4.60 25.24 0.27
C ASP A 138 5.80 24.33 -0.06
N GLN A 139 5.84 23.14 0.54
CA GLN A 139 6.87 22.14 0.26
C GLN A 139 6.27 20.97 -0.55
N PRO A 140 7.02 20.37 -1.48
CA PRO A 140 6.61 19.14 -2.15
C PRO A 140 6.28 18.04 -1.14
N LEU A 141 5.18 17.34 -1.40
CA LEU A 141 4.74 16.21 -0.59
C LEU A 141 5.69 15.03 -0.77
N ARG A 142 6.04 14.43 0.36
CA ARG A 142 6.77 13.17 0.43
C ARG A 142 5.84 12.13 1.02
N PHE A 143 5.58 11.06 0.27
CA PHE A 143 4.92 9.87 0.79
C PHE A 143 5.42 8.63 0.05
N GLY A 144 5.00 7.46 0.52
CA GLY A 144 5.35 6.19 -0.09
C GLY A 144 4.15 5.26 -0.23
N ILE A 145 3.77 4.97 -1.48
CA ILE A 145 2.85 3.88 -1.80
C ILE A 145 3.66 2.60 -2.01
N GLY A 146 3.41 1.63 -1.15
CA GLY A 146 3.99 0.30 -1.21
C GLY A 146 2.99 -0.75 -1.69
N VAL A 147 3.38 -2.00 -1.54
CA VAL A 147 2.57 -3.17 -1.88
C VAL A 147 2.69 -4.19 -0.77
N ILE A 148 1.62 -4.94 -0.55
CA ILE A 148 1.63 -6.23 0.16
C ILE A 148 0.96 -7.27 -0.75
N GLY A 149 1.04 -8.55 -0.40
CA GLY A 149 0.33 -9.61 -1.11
C GLY A 149 0.93 -9.97 -2.47
N VAL A 150 2.20 -9.65 -2.74
CA VAL A 150 2.87 -10.09 -3.99
C VAL A 150 3.07 -11.59 -4.01
N GLY A 151 3.47 -12.19 -2.88
CA GLY A 151 3.52 -13.65 -2.73
C GLY A 151 2.15 -14.29 -2.95
N ASP A 152 1.09 -13.69 -2.39
CA ASP A 152 -0.29 -14.17 -2.59
C ASP A 152 -0.73 -14.05 -4.05
N ALA A 153 -0.35 -12.97 -4.73
CA ALA A 153 -0.65 -12.79 -6.15
C ALA A 153 0.02 -13.88 -7.00
N LEU A 154 1.29 -14.20 -6.73
CA LEU A 154 2.00 -15.28 -7.43
C LEU A 154 1.34 -16.64 -7.20
N ASP A 155 1.02 -16.96 -5.94
CA ASP A 155 0.31 -18.20 -5.59
C ASP A 155 -1.04 -18.31 -6.31
N ARG A 156 -1.85 -17.25 -6.26
CA ARG A 156 -3.15 -17.18 -6.94
C ARG A 156 -3.04 -17.25 -8.46
N LEU A 157 -1.91 -16.87 -9.04
CA LEU A 157 -1.60 -17.06 -10.47
C LEU A 157 -1.12 -18.48 -10.79
N GLY A 158 -1.02 -19.37 -9.80
CA GLY A 158 -0.49 -20.72 -9.96
C GLY A 158 1.01 -20.75 -10.20
N LEU A 159 1.75 -19.74 -9.73
CA LEU A 159 3.20 -19.64 -9.89
C LEU A 159 3.89 -19.91 -8.56
N ALA A 160 4.72 -20.96 -8.52
CA ALA A 160 5.63 -21.19 -7.41
C ALA A 160 6.53 -19.96 -7.22
N TYR A 161 6.71 -19.51 -5.98
CA TYR A 161 7.49 -18.31 -5.68
C TYR A 161 8.93 -18.41 -6.23
N THR A 162 9.51 -19.62 -6.20
CA THR A 162 10.85 -19.94 -6.71
C THR A 162 10.94 -20.12 -8.22
N SER A 163 9.83 -20.02 -8.94
CA SER A 163 9.80 -20.11 -10.41
C SER A 163 10.65 -19.01 -11.05
N GLY A 164 11.35 -19.35 -12.14
CA GLY A 164 12.05 -18.38 -12.98
C GLY A 164 11.13 -17.31 -13.60
N ARG A 165 9.81 -17.52 -13.61
CA ARG A 165 8.81 -16.53 -14.06
C ARG A 165 8.41 -15.52 -12.98
N SER A 166 8.61 -15.83 -11.71
CA SER A 166 8.15 -14.98 -10.60
C SER A 166 8.74 -13.56 -10.62
N PRO A 167 10.04 -13.36 -10.91
CA PRO A 167 10.61 -12.02 -11.02
C PRO A 167 9.95 -11.14 -12.07
N SER A 168 9.64 -11.68 -13.26
CA SER A 168 9.02 -10.86 -14.33
C SER A 168 7.56 -10.51 -14.04
N VAL A 169 6.83 -11.41 -13.38
CA VAL A 169 5.45 -11.11 -12.93
C VAL A 169 5.46 -10.07 -11.81
N ALA A 170 6.34 -10.20 -10.82
CA ALA A 170 6.48 -9.20 -9.77
C ALA A 170 6.91 -7.83 -10.31
N GLN A 171 7.81 -7.81 -11.30
CA GLN A 171 8.17 -6.59 -12.02
C GLN A 171 6.96 -5.96 -12.72
N ALA A 172 6.10 -6.75 -13.37
CA ALA A 172 4.90 -6.24 -14.01
C ALA A 172 3.90 -5.63 -13.00
N ILE A 173 3.76 -6.24 -11.81
CA ILE A 173 2.97 -5.68 -10.71
C ILE A 173 3.57 -4.35 -10.23
N ALA A 174 4.88 -4.30 -9.98
CA ALA A 174 5.56 -3.07 -9.56
C ALA A 174 5.47 -1.96 -10.61
N ARG A 175 5.56 -2.31 -11.89
CA ARG A 175 5.30 -1.37 -12.99
C ARG A 175 3.89 -0.80 -12.92
N SER A 176 2.86 -1.62 -12.70
CA SER A 176 1.49 -1.14 -12.55
C SER A 176 1.29 -0.26 -11.31
N LEU A 177 1.96 -0.58 -10.19
CA LEU A 177 1.98 0.27 -8.99
C LEU A 177 2.52 1.66 -9.35
N ALA A 178 3.71 1.69 -9.95
CA ALA A 178 4.39 2.91 -10.34
C ALA A 178 3.51 3.75 -11.26
N PHE A 179 3.11 3.22 -12.43
CA PHE A 179 2.30 3.99 -13.37
C PHE A 179 0.97 4.47 -12.77
N GLY A 180 0.30 3.64 -11.95
CA GLY A 180 -0.90 4.05 -11.23
C GLY A 180 -0.64 5.24 -10.29
N CYS A 181 0.42 5.18 -9.50
CA CYS A 181 0.82 6.29 -8.64
C CYS A 181 1.15 7.56 -9.44
N LEU A 182 1.90 7.44 -10.54
CA LEU A 182 2.24 8.58 -11.40
C LEU A 182 0.98 9.23 -11.96
N HIS A 183 0.04 8.44 -12.49
CA HIS A 183 -1.23 8.98 -12.98
C HIS A 183 -2.01 9.73 -11.90
N GLY A 184 -2.12 9.17 -10.69
CA GLY A 184 -2.79 9.84 -9.57
C GLY A 184 -2.10 11.14 -9.16
N ALA A 185 -0.77 11.14 -9.12
CA ALA A 185 0.04 12.31 -8.79
C ALA A 185 -0.14 13.45 -9.81
N LEU A 186 -0.03 13.13 -11.10
CA LEU A 186 -0.19 14.10 -12.18
C LEU A 186 -1.59 14.71 -12.21
N GLN A 187 -2.63 13.91 -11.98
CA GLN A 187 -4.00 14.41 -11.88
C GLN A 187 -4.14 15.40 -10.71
N LEU A 188 -3.55 15.11 -9.55
CA LEU A 188 -3.59 16.02 -8.40
C LEU A 188 -2.78 17.30 -8.63
N ALA A 189 -1.65 17.20 -9.31
CA ALA A 189 -0.84 18.36 -9.67
C ALA A 189 -1.60 19.30 -10.61
N GLU A 190 -2.40 18.75 -11.53
CA GLU A 190 -3.29 19.51 -12.41
C GLU A 190 -4.45 20.16 -11.63
N GLU A 191 -5.10 19.41 -10.75
CA GLU A 191 -6.26 19.90 -9.99
C GLU A 191 -5.92 20.91 -8.89
N ARG A 192 -4.79 20.70 -8.19
CA ARG A 192 -4.43 21.45 -6.97
C ARG A 192 -3.24 22.40 -7.18
N GLY A 193 -2.63 22.36 -8.36
CA GLY A 193 -1.38 23.05 -8.62
C GLY A 193 -0.18 22.41 -7.94
N SER A 194 0.99 22.94 -8.25
CA SER A 194 2.26 22.55 -7.66
C SER A 194 2.93 23.72 -6.94
N PRO A 195 3.73 23.45 -5.89
CA PRO A 195 4.59 24.45 -5.25
C PRO A 195 5.48 25.20 -6.25
N ALA A 196 5.84 26.43 -5.90
CA ALA A 196 6.65 27.29 -6.77
C ALA A 196 8.10 26.80 -6.93
N SER A 197 8.59 25.99 -5.98
CA SER A 197 9.96 25.47 -5.98
C SER A 197 10.01 24.05 -5.40
N GLY A 198 10.96 23.23 -5.88
CA GLY A 198 11.10 21.85 -5.44
C GLY A 198 11.74 20.96 -6.51
N VAL A 199 12.26 19.81 -6.09
CA VAL A 199 12.64 18.74 -7.02
C VAL A 199 11.43 17.83 -7.20
N GLY A 200 10.85 17.86 -8.40
CA GLY A 200 9.72 17.01 -8.78
C GLY A 200 10.11 15.59 -9.15
N LEU A 201 9.17 14.85 -9.72
CA LEU A 201 9.33 13.43 -10.03
C LEU A 201 10.32 13.13 -11.17
N ALA A 202 10.57 14.07 -12.08
CA ALA A 202 11.31 13.83 -13.32
C ALA A 202 12.61 13.02 -13.15
N SER A 203 13.49 13.43 -12.23
CA SER A 203 14.80 12.80 -12.03
C SER A 203 14.72 11.34 -11.62
N LEU A 204 13.67 10.93 -10.90
CA LEU A 204 13.44 9.54 -10.48
C LEU A 204 12.90 8.66 -11.62
N TRP A 205 12.28 9.29 -12.63
CA TRP A 205 11.48 8.59 -13.63
C TRP A 205 12.09 8.58 -15.04
N MET A 206 13.11 9.39 -15.31
CA MET A 206 13.79 9.48 -16.62
C MET A 206 14.23 8.11 -17.18
N HIS A 207 14.66 7.19 -16.32
CA HIS A 207 15.17 5.88 -16.75
C HIS A 207 14.09 4.81 -16.96
N ARG A 208 12.82 5.10 -16.69
CA ARG A 208 11.72 4.10 -16.73
C ARG A 208 11.04 3.94 -18.10
N GLY A 209 11.56 4.61 -19.14
CA GLY A 209 11.03 4.50 -20.50
C GLY A 209 9.57 4.98 -20.60
N LEU A 210 9.29 6.17 -20.05
CA LEU A 210 7.96 6.77 -20.07
C LEU A 210 7.53 7.14 -21.51
N PRO A 211 6.23 7.01 -21.85
CA PRO A 211 5.67 7.71 -23.00
C PRO A 211 5.96 9.22 -22.90
N ALA A 212 6.21 9.87 -24.03
CA ALA A 212 6.61 11.29 -24.07
C ALA A 212 5.64 12.19 -23.29
N SER A 213 4.33 11.98 -23.45
CA SER A 213 3.30 12.76 -22.73
C SER A 213 3.37 12.62 -21.20
N LEU A 214 3.72 11.44 -20.68
CA LEU A 214 3.89 11.22 -19.25
C LEU A 214 5.23 11.77 -18.73
N ALA A 215 6.28 11.72 -19.55
CA ALA A 215 7.56 12.33 -19.22
C ALA A 215 7.42 13.85 -19.08
N GLU A 216 6.78 14.51 -20.06
CA GLU A 216 6.50 15.95 -20.02
C GLU A 216 5.64 16.36 -18.82
N ALA A 217 4.62 15.56 -18.49
CA ALA A 217 3.79 15.83 -17.32
C ALA A 217 4.57 15.64 -16.01
N ALA A 218 5.39 14.60 -15.88
CA ALA A 218 6.26 14.37 -14.73
C ALA A 218 7.35 15.45 -14.57
N GLU A 219 7.79 16.06 -15.68
CA GLU A 219 8.69 17.21 -15.67
C GLU A 219 8.06 18.48 -15.09
N ARG A 220 6.75 18.62 -15.21
CA ARG A 220 5.99 19.78 -14.70
C ARG A 220 5.51 19.59 -13.27
N ASP A 221 5.33 18.35 -12.82
CA ASP A 221 4.92 18.09 -11.45
C ASP A 221 6.00 18.55 -10.45
N ARG A 222 5.61 19.40 -9.51
CA ARG A 222 6.42 19.79 -8.34
C ARG A 222 5.67 19.54 -7.03
N ARG A 223 4.46 19.00 -7.09
CA ARG A 223 3.65 18.69 -5.90
C ARG A 223 4.19 17.46 -5.18
N HIS A 224 4.70 16.48 -5.91
CA HIS A 224 5.19 15.23 -5.33
C HIS A 224 6.70 15.05 -5.56
N GLN A 225 7.39 14.58 -4.52
CA GLN A 225 8.83 14.33 -4.59
C GLN A 225 9.18 12.84 -4.67
N SER A 226 8.29 11.98 -4.17
CA SER A 226 8.40 10.53 -4.27
C SER A 226 7.00 9.92 -4.23
N LEU A 227 6.83 8.79 -4.91
CA LEU A 227 5.54 8.12 -4.99
C LEU A 227 5.58 6.69 -4.46
N THR A 228 6.66 5.96 -4.74
CA THR A 228 6.71 4.50 -4.53
C THR A 228 7.79 4.10 -3.54
N ARG A 229 7.40 3.26 -2.57
CA ARG A 229 8.31 2.73 -1.55
C ARG A 229 7.83 1.37 -1.09
N ILE A 230 8.64 0.33 -1.28
CA ILE A 230 8.34 -1.02 -0.80
C ILE A 230 9.29 -1.34 0.35
N GLU A 231 8.72 -1.42 1.54
CA GLU A 231 9.38 -1.78 2.79
C GLU A 231 8.49 -2.77 3.56
N PRO A 232 9.03 -3.52 4.53
CA PRO A 232 8.22 -4.38 5.38
C PRO A 232 7.10 -3.61 6.08
N GLN A 233 5.89 -4.17 6.05
CA GLN A 233 4.66 -3.65 6.67
C GLN A 233 3.90 -4.78 7.39
N PRO A 234 4.52 -5.50 8.34
CA PRO A 234 3.96 -6.72 8.91
C PRO A 234 2.63 -6.49 9.67
N GLU A 235 2.45 -5.33 10.31
CA GLU A 235 1.17 -4.98 10.95
C GLU A 235 0.05 -4.83 9.90
N LEU A 236 0.32 -4.16 8.78
CA LEU A 236 -0.66 -3.98 7.71
C LEU A 236 -0.95 -5.29 6.97
N ALA A 237 0.07 -6.10 6.73
CA ALA A 237 -0.05 -7.42 6.12
C ALA A 237 -0.90 -8.36 6.99
N CYS A 238 -0.64 -8.40 8.30
CA CYS A 238 -1.45 -9.12 9.27
C CYS A 238 -2.90 -8.62 9.29
N LEU A 239 -3.10 -7.30 9.37
CA LEU A 239 -4.43 -6.69 9.36
C LEU A 239 -5.22 -7.07 8.09
N ALA A 240 -4.57 -7.16 6.93
CA ALA A 240 -5.15 -7.65 5.68
C ALA A 240 -5.29 -9.18 5.64
N ASN A 241 -5.76 -9.79 6.73
CA ASN A 241 -6.01 -11.22 6.84
C ASN A 241 -4.78 -12.10 6.59
N GLY A 242 -3.63 -11.68 7.10
CA GLY A 242 -2.39 -12.45 6.98
C GLY A 242 -1.82 -12.49 5.55
N ALA A 243 -2.05 -11.44 4.75
CA ALA A 243 -1.42 -11.30 3.45
C ALA A 243 0.12 -11.38 3.54
N SER A 244 0.79 -11.78 2.47
CA SER A 244 2.25 -11.80 2.39
C SER A 244 2.80 -10.39 2.55
N ASP A 245 3.78 -10.20 3.43
CA ASP A 245 4.36 -8.86 3.66
C ASP A 245 5.23 -8.41 2.48
N ALA A 246 5.09 -7.18 2.02
CA ALA A 246 5.88 -6.61 0.92
C ALA A 246 6.02 -7.55 -0.30
N LEU A 247 7.25 -8.03 -0.56
CA LEU A 247 7.59 -8.97 -1.63
C LEU A 247 7.80 -10.40 -1.13
N GLU A 248 7.58 -10.66 0.16
CA GLU A 248 7.81 -11.96 0.79
C GLU A 248 6.85 -13.03 0.22
N PRO A 249 7.23 -14.31 0.29
CA PRO A 249 6.36 -15.40 -0.14
C PRO A 249 5.03 -15.43 0.65
N ALA A 250 3.98 -15.96 0.02
CA ALA A 250 2.75 -16.31 0.72
C ALA A 250 3.02 -17.41 1.75
N ARG A 251 2.25 -17.43 2.84
CA ARG A 251 2.30 -18.53 3.82
C ARG A 251 1.54 -19.74 3.27
N THR A 252 2.24 -20.62 2.56
CA THR A 252 1.71 -21.87 2.02
C THR A 252 2.48 -23.05 2.60
N PRO A 253 1.93 -24.28 2.55
CA PRO A 253 2.66 -25.48 2.97
C PRO A 253 3.98 -25.65 2.20
N GLU A 254 3.98 -25.31 0.92
CA GLU A 254 5.16 -25.36 0.05
C GLU A 254 6.24 -24.36 0.49
N THR A 255 5.88 -23.10 0.73
CA THR A 255 6.85 -22.09 1.16
C THR A 255 7.39 -22.40 2.55
N THR A 256 6.55 -22.93 3.45
CA THR A 256 6.98 -23.37 4.79
C THR A 256 7.96 -24.54 4.73
N ALA A 257 7.84 -25.44 3.74
CA ALA A 257 8.81 -26.51 3.51
C ALA A 257 10.14 -25.94 2.98
N LEU A 258 10.08 -25.06 1.99
CA LEU A 258 11.25 -24.42 1.39
C LEU A 258 12.03 -23.52 2.36
N GLU A 259 11.35 -22.84 3.28
CA GLU A 259 11.99 -22.06 4.35
C GLU A 259 12.92 -22.92 5.23
N ARG A 260 12.57 -24.20 5.45
CA ARG A 260 13.40 -25.14 6.21
C ARG A 260 14.66 -25.59 5.45
N GLU A 261 14.63 -25.51 4.12
CA GLU A 261 15.74 -25.90 3.22
C GLU A 261 16.65 -24.70 2.84
N GLY A 262 16.12 -23.48 2.90
CA GLY A 262 16.86 -22.22 3.04
C GLY A 262 17.46 -21.57 1.77
N SER A 263 17.97 -22.33 0.80
CA SER A 263 18.77 -21.74 -0.30
C SER A 263 17.94 -21.20 -1.49
N GLY A 264 16.95 -21.96 -1.96
CA GLY A 264 16.16 -21.60 -3.15
C GLY A 264 15.26 -20.37 -2.95
N LEU A 265 14.68 -20.25 -1.75
CA LEU A 265 13.79 -19.13 -1.41
C LEU A 265 14.54 -17.80 -1.33
N GLN A 266 15.76 -17.81 -0.77
CA GLN A 266 16.61 -16.61 -0.70
C GLN A 266 16.99 -16.11 -2.10
N LEU A 267 17.34 -17.02 -3.02
CA LEU A 267 17.67 -16.64 -4.39
C LEU A 267 16.46 -16.03 -5.12
N ALA A 268 15.29 -16.65 -5.00
CA ALA A 268 14.05 -16.15 -5.58
C ALA A 268 13.69 -14.77 -5.04
N THR A 269 13.78 -14.57 -3.73
CA THR A 269 13.52 -13.28 -3.07
C THR A 269 14.44 -12.19 -3.59
N ARG A 270 15.74 -12.49 -3.77
CA ARG A 270 16.72 -11.54 -4.35
C ARG A 270 16.40 -11.22 -5.81
N ALA A 271 16.05 -12.23 -6.61
CA ALA A 271 15.70 -12.04 -8.02
C ALA A 271 14.44 -11.18 -8.20
N ILE A 272 13.40 -11.45 -7.41
CA ILE A 272 12.15 -10.66 -7.40
C ILE A 272 12.44 -9.21 -7.00
N ARG A 273 13.21 -9.00 -5.92
CA ARG A 273 13.61 -7.66 -5.47
C ARG A 273 14.36 -6.89 -6.55
N ALA A 274 15.33 -7.52 -7.19
CA ALA A 274 16.10 -6.91 -8.29
C ALA A 274 15.21 -6.54 -9.49
N ALA A 275 14.24 -7.39 -9.83
CA ALA A 275 13.32 -7.14 -10.94
C ALA A 275 12.32 -5.99 -10.65
N VAL A 276 11.92 -5.82 -9.38
CA VAL A 276 11.00 -4.78 -8.92
C VAL A 276 11.68 -3.42 -8.76
N GLN A 277 12.94 -3.38 -8.30
CA GLN A 277 13.66 -2.15 -7.94
C GLN A 277 13.61 -1.01 -8.98
N PRO A 278 13.70 -1.25 -10.30
CA PRO A 278 13.63 -0.17 -11.29
C PRO A 278 12.35 0.66 -11.25
N TRP A 279 11.27 0.12 -10.66
CA TRP A 279 9.95 0.75 -10.58
C TRP A 279 9.66 1.40 -9.22
N ILE A 280 10.59 1.33 -8.28
CA ILE A 280 10.43 1.84 -6.92
C ILE A 280 11.42 2.99 -6.66
N ASP A 281 10.93 4.12 -6.14
CA ASP A 281 11.72 5.34 -5.96
C ASP A 281 12.74 5.22 -4.82
N ALA A 282 12.45 4.38 -3.82
CA ALA A 282 13.34 4.06 -2.72
C ALA A 282 13.99 2.67 -2.90
N PRO A 283 15.16 2.41 -2.28
CA PRO A 283 15.71 1.06 -2.18
C PRO A 283 14.69 0.09 -1.57
N VAL A 284 14.45 -1.04 -2.23
CA VAL A 284 13.52 -2.05 -1.75
C VAL A 284 14.19 -2.80 -0.60
N CYS A 285 13.72 -2.58 0.62
CA CYS A 285 14.31 -3.12 1.85
C CYS A 285 13.90 -4.58 2.10
N ALA A 286 14.84 -5.41 2.56
CA ALA A 286 14.51 -6.78 2.94
C ALA A 286 13.71 -6.79 4.24
N SER A 287 12.78 -7.74 4.38
CA SER A 287 12.28 -8.04 5.70
C SER A 287 13.46 -8.55 6.52
N THR A 288 13.82 -7.81 7.56
CA THR A 288 14.66 -8.35 8.61
C THR A 288 13.74 -9.30 9.38
N GLN A 289 13.46 -10.50 8.86
CA GLN A 289 12.88 -11.54 9.70
C GLN A 289 13.75 -11.62 10.94
N ALA A 290 13.15 -11.32 12.08
CA ALA A 290 13.81 -11.20 13.35
C ALA A 290 14.58 -12.50 13.62
N ARG A 291 15.92 -12.43 13.59
CA ARG A 291 16.76 -13.25 14.47
C ARG A 291 16.55 -12.74 15.90
N GLY A 292 15.35 -12.96 16.42
CA GLY A 292 14.94 -12.69 17.78
C GLY A 292 14.34 -13.98 18.29
N ALA A 293 15.21 -14.87 18.77
CA ALA A 293 14.81 -16.01 19.55
C ALA A 293 13.84 -15.54 20.64
N VAL A 294 12.80 -16.34 20.84
CA VAL A 294 12.11 -16.46 22.13
C VAL A 294 13.21 -16.68 23.19
N GLN A 295 13.69 -15.60 23.81
CA GLN A 295 14.37 -15.71 25.09
C GLN A 295 13.27 -15.92 26.11
N GLY A 296 13.33 -17.08 26.75
CA GLY A 296 12.39 -17.52 27.75
C GLY A 296 12.21 -16.47 28.84
N VAL A 297 10.95 -16.27 29.19
CA VAL A 297 10.59 -15.73 30.50
C VAL A 297 10.95 -16.81 31.50
N GLY A 298 12.10 -16.62 32.16
CA GLY A 298 12.41 -17.17 33.47
C GLY A 298 12.31 -16.05 34.49
#